data_AF-A0A0F6A6Q9-F1
#
_entry.id   AF-A0A0F6A6Q9-F1
#
_cell.length_a   1.000
_cell.length_b   1.000
_cell.length_c   1.000
_cell.angle_alpha   90.00
_cell.angle_beta   90.00
_cell.angle_gamma   90.00
#
_symmetry.space_group_name_H-M   'P 1'
#
loop_
_entity.id
_entity.type
_entity.pdbx_description
1 polymer ?
#
loop_
_entity_poly.entity_id
_entity_poly.type
_entity_poly.pdbx_seq_one_letter_code
_entity_poly.pdbx_strand_id
1 'polypeptide(L)'
;MELSIEDAYKAGIRHVVLVINETVRPAIENVILPRLPKQLKVDLVEQSIEMVPPRFKGMAIERTKPWGTGHALLCARPFIAGNAIVITADDYYGASAYTQLFSHFCNIDQNTSEMAIVAYPLSQTMSELGGVNRGICALSENYLTQVHEYLNIRQADEGYIGVYDNLETPIKENSLVSMTCWGVTQSLFDKLESQFKLFLESHDSDVKKEYYLPDCIQHMINLNQTAVRVYTAKDRWFGVTYKEELDSVAGKIYELRHG
;
A
#
# COMPACT_ATOMS: atom_id res chain seq x y z
N MET A 1 -3.52 -11.75 -2.93
CA MET A 1 -3.99 -11.83 -1.51
C MET A 1 -3.57 -13.09 -0.75
N GLU A 2 -4.03 -14.31 -1.07
CA GLU A 2 -3.75 -15.52 -0.25
C GLU A 2 -2.23 -15.77 -0.05
N LEU A 3 -1.45 -15.64 -1.12
CA LEU A 3 0.01 -15.78 -1.08
C LEU A 3 0.67 -14.74 -0.16
N SER A 4 0.20 -13.50 -0.21
CA SER A 4 0.65 -12.41 0.67
C SER A 4 0.38 -12.72 2.14
N ILE A 5 -0.80 -13.26 2.45
CA ILE A 5 -1.16 -13.69 3.82
C ILE A 5 -0.29 -14.87 4.28
N GLU A 6 -0.03 -15.83 3.40
CA GLU A 6 0.83 -16.98 3.70
C GLU A 6 2.27 -16.54 4.02
N ASP A 7 2.83 -15.65 3.20
CA ASP A 7 4.19 -15.13 3.39
C ASP A 7 4.30 -14.26 4.65
N ALA A 8 3.29 -13.43 4.92
CA ALA A 8 3.17 -12.69 6.17
C ALA A 8 3.13 -13.64 7.38
N TYR A 9 2.35 -14.72 7.30
CA TYR A 9 2.27 -15.73 8.36
C TYR A 9 3.62 -16.42 8.59
N LYS A 10 4.33 -16.78 7.52
CA LYS A 10 5.69 -17.35 7.62
C LYS A 10 6.68 -16.38 8.27
N ALA A 11 6.55 -15.07 7.99
CA ALA A 11 7.39 -14.04 8.61
C ALA A 11 7.13 -13.83 10.11
N GLY A 12 6.00 -14.31 10.65
CA GLY A 12 5.66 -14.20 12.07
C GLY A 12 4.38 -13.42 12.38
N ILE A 13 3.69 -12.91 11.36
CA ILE A 13 2.44 -12.17 11.54
C ILE A 13 1.31 -13.15 11.87
N ARG A 14 0.50 -12.81 12.88
CA ARG A 14 -0.57 -13.70 13.39
C ARG A 14 -1.97 -13.10 13.33
N HIS A 15 -2.07 -11.85 12.90
CA HIS A 15 -3.32 -11.13 12.77
C HIS A 15 -3.35 -10.39 11.44
N VAL A 16 -4.38 -10.65 10.64
CA VAL A 16 -4.68 -9.95 9.39
C VAL A 16 -6.02 -9.24 9.52
N VAL A 17 -6.06 -7.98 9.09
CA VAL A 17 -7.30 -7.22 8.96
C VAL A 17 -7.53 -6.99 7.47
N LEU A 18 -8.61 -7.57 6.93
CA LEU A 18 -8.99 -7.38 5.53
C LEU A 18 -10.04 -6.28 5.46
N VAL A 19 -9.68 -5.15 4.84
CA VAL A 19 -10.63 -4.08 4.53
C VAL A 19 -11.28 -4.41 3.20
N ILE A 20 -12.59 -4.56 3.21
CA ILE A 20 -13.39 -5.07 2.09
C ILE A 20 -14.58 -4.18 1.78
N ASN A 21 -15.10 -4.33 0.56
CA ASN A 21 -16.46 -3.93 0.24
C ASN A 21 -17.44 -5.06 0.63
N GLU A 22 -18.65 -4.72 1.05
CA GLU A 22 -19.69 -5.70 1.41
C GLU A 22 -19.94 -6.74 0.31
N THR A 23 -19.91 -6.32 -0.96
CA THR A 23 -20.15 -7.20 -2.12
C THR A 23 -19.18 -8.38 -2.23
N VAL A 24 -17.94 -8.24 -1.75
CA VAL A 24 -16.94 -9.31 -1.83
C VAL A 24 -16.92 -10.19 -0.57
N ARG A 25 -17.61 -9.79 0.51
CA ARG A 25 -17.62 -10.51 1.79
C ARG A 25 -17.96 -12.00 1.63
N PRO A 26 -19.02 -12.40 0.89
CA PRO A 26 -19.36 -13.82 0.76
C PRO A 26 -18.25 -14.64 0.08
N ALA A 27 -17.53 -14.06 -0.88
CA ALA A 27 -16.42 -14.75 -1.54
C ALA A 27 -15.23 -14.92 -0.58
N ILE A 28 -14.91 -13.90 0.20
CA ILE A 28 -13.86 -13.97 1.22
C ILE A 28 -14.19 -15.07 2.25
N GLU A 29 -15.39 -15.03 2.82
CA GLU A 29 -15.78 -15.95 3.90
C GLU A 29 -15.87 -17.40 3.43
N ASN A 30 -16.43 -17.66 2.24
CA ASN A 30 -16.67 -19.02 1.76
C ASN A 30 -15.50 -19.65 1.01
N VAL A 31 -14.63 -18.84 0.40
CA VAL A 31 -13.56 -19.34 -0.48
C VAL A 31 -12.18 -19.11 0.11
N ILE A 32 -11.92 -17.91 0.61
CA ILE A 32 -10.57 -17.50 1.05
C ILE A 32 -10.30 -17.94 2.48
N LEU A 33 -11.15 -17.56 3.44
CA LEU A 33 -10.91 -17.87 4.87
C LEU A 33 -10.66 -19.37 5.14
N PRO A 34 -11.37 -20.33 4.52
CA PRO A 34 -11.13 -21.76 4.76
C PRO A 34 -9.74 -22.25 4.32
N ARG A 35 -9.07 -21.51 3.43
CA ARG A 35 -7.74 -21.84 2.90
C ARG A 35 -6.60 -21.23 3.72
N LEU A 36 -6.90 -20.27 4.60
CA LEU A 36 -5.90 -19.60 5.42
C LEU A 36 -5.45 -20.47 6.61
N PRO A 37 -4.25 -20.20 7.18
CA PRO A 37 -3.78 -20.94 8.35
C PRO A 37 -4.76 -20.87 9.53
N LYS A 38 -5.10 -22.02 10.12
CA LYS A 38 -6.10 -22.11 11.21
C LYS A 38 -5.77 -21.28 12.45
N GLN A 39 -4.50 -20.99 12.70
CA GLN A 39 -4.03 -20.20 13.85
C GLN A 39 -3.97 -18.70 13.54
N LEU A 40 -4.21 -18.29 12.30
CA LEU A 40 -4.22 -16.89 11.91
C LEU A 40 -5.54 -16.25 12.35
N LYS A 41 -5.47 -15.17 13.12
CA LYS A 41 -6.63 -14.33 13.38
C LYS A 41 -6.91 -13.49 12.14
N VAL A 42 -8.14 -13.51 11.65
CA VAL A 42 -8.57 -12.67 10.51
C VAL A 42 -9.82 -11.88 10.91
N ASP A 43 -9.73 -10.56 10.82
CA ASP A 43 -10.88 -9.66 10.98
C ASP A 43 -11.28 -9.09 9.61
N LEU A 44 -12.58 -9.11 9.30
CA LEU A 44 -13.13 -8.52 8.07
C LEU A 44 -13.79 -7.17 8.40
N VAL A 45 -13.24 -6.10 7.85
CA VAL A 45 -13.69 -4.73 8.10
C VAL A 45 -14.29 -4.16 6.83
N GLU A 46 -15.50 -3.63 6.92
CA GLU A 46 -16.10 -2.97 5.77
C GLU A 46 -15.66 -1.51 5.67
N GLN A 47 -15.21 -1.10 4.48
CA GLN A 47 -15.06 0.32 4.17
C GLN A 47 -16.40 0.89 3.68
N SER A 48 -17.20 1.40 4.62
CA SER A 48 -18.47 2.06 4.30
C SER A 48 -18.28 3.58 4.12
N ILE A 49 -18.88 4.14 3.07
CA ILE A 49 -18.92 5.61 2.86
C ILE A 49 -19.62 6.36 3.99
N GLU A 50 -20.46 5.66 4.76
CA GLU A 50 -21.14 6.24 5.90
C GLU A 50 -20.25 6.35 7.13
N MET A 51 -19.08 5.70 7.14
CA MET A 51 -18.15 5.70 8.28
C MET A 51 -17.37 7.02 8.35
N VAL A 52 -18.11 8.11 8.58
CA VAL A 52 -17.62 9.49 8.72
C VAL A 52 -18.14 10.11 10.03
N PRO A 53 -17.47 11.13 10.59
CA PRO A 53 -17.96 11.81 11.79
C PRO A 53 -19.39 12.34 11.60
N PRO A 54 -20.24 12.37 12.66
CA PRO A 54 -21.66 12.71 12.54
C PRO A 54 -21.95 14.01 11.79
N ARG A 55 -21.12 15.05 11.97
CA ARG A 55 -21.26 16.35 11.29
C ARG A 55 -21.10 16.28 9.76
N PHE A 56 -20.51 15.22 9.21
CA PHE A 56 -20.27 15.03 7.78
C PHE A 56 -21.18 13.99 7.12
N LYS A 57 -22.15 13.42 7.86
CA LYS A 57 -23.06 12.40 7.32
C LYS A 57 -23.81 12.86 6.07
N GLY A 58 -24.12 14.16 5.94
CA GLY A 58 -24.73 14.73 4.74
C GLY A 58 -23.89 14.55 3.47
N MET A 59 -22.55 14.54 3.58
CA MET A 59 -21.64 14.36 2.43
C MET A 59 -21.63 12.92 1.90
N ALA A 60 -22.01 11.95 2.73
CA ALA A 60 -22.06 10.55 2.32
C ALA A 60 -23.28 10.24 1.43
N ILE A 61 -24.33 11.08 1.47
CA ILE A 61 -25.60 10.82 0.77
C ILE A 61 -25.42 10.76 -0.75
N GLU A 62 -24.62 11.66 -1.31
CA GLU A 62 -24.40 11.76 -2.77
C GLU A 62 -23.15 11.00 -3.24
N ARG A 63 -22.42 10.37 -2.31
CA ARG A 63 -21.15 9.73 -2.62
C ARG A 63 -21.36 8.29 -3.07
N THR A 64 -20.74 7.94 -4.19
CA THR A 64 -20.75 6.56 -4.73
C THR A 64 -19.38 5.90 -4.69
N LYS A 65 -18.29 6.70 -4.72
CA LYS A 65 -16.92 6.20 -4.62
C LYS A 65 -16.48 6.02 -3.16
N PRO A 66 -15.63 5.03 -2.86
CA PRO A 66 -14.95 4.97 -1.56
C PRO A 66 -14.23 6.28 -1.23
N TRP A 67 -14.03 6.56 0.06
CA TRP A 67 -13.31 7.75 0.49
C TRP A 67 -11.80 7.69 0.24
N GLY A 68 -11.25 6.53 -0.13
CA GLY A 68 -9.83 6.34 -0.44
C GLY A 68 -9.08 5.46 0.57
N THR A 69 -7.80 5.19 0.30
CA THR A 69 -6.98 4.24 1.08
C THR A 69 -6.67 4.70 2.50
N GLY A 70 -6.58 6.02 2.74
CA GLY A 70 -6.43 6.57 4.09
C GLY A 70 -7.67 6.31 4.95
N HIS A 71 -8.87 6.43 4.36
CA HIS A 71 -10.13 6.12 5.05
C HIS A 71 -10.30 4.62 5.29
N ALA A 72 -9.90 3.77 4.32
CA ALA A 72 -9.89 2.33 4.49
C ALA A 72 -9.10 1.90 5.73
N LEU A 73 -7.92 2.49 5.95
CA LEU A 73 -7.10 2.20 7.11
C LEU A 73 -7.71 2.75 8.42
N LEU A 74 -8.43 3.87 8.38
CA LEU A 74 -9.20 4.36 9.52
C LEU A 74 -10.33 3.43 9.93
N CYS A 75 -11.05 2.84 8.97
CA CYS A 75 -12.08 1.82 9.26
C CYS A 75 -11.46 0.62 10.01
N ALA A 76 -10.23 0.25 9.67
CA ALA A 76 -9.51 -0.86 10.29
C ALA A 76 -8.96 -0.55 11.69
N ARG A 77 -8.83 0.73 12.07
CA ARG A 77 -8.20 1.19 13.33
C ARG A 77 -8.64 0.40 14.57
N PRO A 78 -9.94 0.12 14.82
CA PRO A 78 -10.38 -0.60 16.03
C PRO A 78 -9.84 -2.03 16.15
N PHE A 79 -9.38 -2.60 15.04
CA PHE A 79 -8.86 -3.96 14.95
C PHE A 79 -7.33 -4.01 14.95
N ILE A 80 -6.64 -2.87 14.97
CA ILE A 80 -5.17 -2.80 14.88
C ILE A 80 -4.61 -2.31 16.22
N ALA A 81 -4.15 -3.25 17.04
CA ALA A 81 -3.68 -2.97 18.40
C ALA A 81 -2.22 -2.45 18.49
N GLY A 82 -1.45 -2.50 17.40
CA GLY A 82 -0.03 -2.14 17.39
C GLY A 82 0.45 -1.71 16.01
N ASN A 83 1.76 -1.80 15.77
CA ASN A 83 2.32 -1.54 14.44
C ASN A 83 1.75 -2.55 13.43
N ALA A 84 1.61 -2.12 12.18
CA ALA A 84 0.95 -2.90 11.14
C ALA A 84 1.73 -2.84 9.83
N ILE A 85 1.51 -3.84 8.98
CA ILE A 85 1.94 -3.82 7.58
C ILE A 85 0.69 -3.57 6.73
N VAL A 86 0.77 -2.57 5.86
CA VAL A 86 -0.31 -2.17 4.96
C VAL A 86 0.13 -2.45 3.53
N ILE A 87 -0.69 -3.22 2.82
CA ILE A 87 -0.49 -3.61 1.42
C ILE A 87 -1.81 -3.49 0.65
N THR A 88 -1.74 -3.46 -0.69
CA THR A 88 -2.91 -3.75 -1.53
C THR A 88 -3.16 -5.26 -1.58
N ALA A 89 -4.37 -5.67 -1.97
CA ALA A 89 -4.78 -7.07 -1.93
C ALA A 89 -4.46 -7.84 -3.23
N ASP A 90 -4.29 -7.13 -4.33
CA ASP A 90 -4.13 -7.62 -5.70
C ASP A 90 -2.67 -7.78 -6.16
N ASP A 91 -1.73 -7.22 -5.41
CA ASP A 91 -0.30 -7.37 -5.66
C ASP A 91 0.35 -8.52 -4.85
N TYR A 92 1.44 -9.05 -5.39
CA TYR A 92 2.35 -9.96 -4.72
C TYR A 92 3.70 -9.29 -4.48
N TYR A 93 4.10 -9.27 -3.20
CA TYR A 93 5.26 -8.52 -2.71
C TYR A 93 6.51 -9.39 -2.47
N GLY A 94 6.35 -10.72 -2.44
CA GLY A 94 7.41 -11.65 -2.04
C GLY A 94 7.61 -11.74 -0.53
N ALA A 95 8.16 -12.88 -0.08
CA ALA A 95 8.30 -13.21 1.33
C ALA A 95 9.31 -12.31 2.07
N SER A 96 10.32 -11.81 1.36
CA SER A 96 11.34 -10.94 1.94
C SER A 96 10.74 -9.63 2.46
N ALA A 97 9.73 -9.08 1.79
CA ALA A 97 9.11 -7.82 2.17
C ALA A 97 8.49 -7.90 3.57
N TYR A 98 7.72 -8.95 3.84
CA TYR A 98 7.15 -9.21 5.16
C TYR A 98 8.22 -9.47 6.21
N THR A 99 9.27 -10.21 5.87
CA THR A 99 10.40 -10.47 6.77
C THR A 99 11.13 -9.18 7.13
N GLN A 100 11.36 -8.28 6.16
CA GLN A 100 12.00 -6.98 6.37
C GLN A 100 11.17 -6.09 7.28
N LEU A 101 9.88 -5.96 7.03
CA LEU A 101 8.98 -5.14 7.85
C LEU A 101 8.72 -5.74 9.24
N PHE A 102 8.61 -7.06 9.35
CA PHE A 102 8.53 -7.74 10.65
C PHE A 102 9.80 -7.48 11.48
N SER A 103 10.97 -7.66 10.86
CA SER A 103 12.26 -7.40 11.51
C SER A 103 12.42 -5.93 11.91
N HIS A 104 11.86 -5.00 11.13
CA HIS A 104 11.87 -3.58 11.46
C HIS A 104 11.18 -3.28 12.80
N PHE A 105 10.04 -3.91 13.06
CA PHE A 105 9.28 -3.69 14.29
C PHE A 105 9.67 -4.58 15.47
N CYS A 106 10.34 -5.71 15.23
CA CYS A 106 10.70 -6.65 16.29
C CYS A 106 12.17 -6.55 16.75
N ASN A 107 13.03 -5.83 16.03
CA ASN A 107 14.43 -5.69 16.41
C ASN A 107 14.59 -4.64 17.51
N ILE A 108 15.11 -5.06 18.69
CA ILE A 108 15.32 -4.22 19.87
C ILE A 108 16.32 -3.09 19.60
N ASP A 109 17.24 -3.27 18.64
CA ASP A 109 18.23 -2.27 18.27
C ASP A 109 17.69 -1.22 17.28
N GLN A 110 16.45 -1.37 16.79
CA GLN A 110 15.82 -0.41 15.89
C GLN A 110 14.85 0.50 16.65
N ASN A 111 14.78 1.76 16.23
CA ASN A 111 13.76 2.67 16.69
C ASN A 111 12.40 2.26 16.12
N THR A 112 11.66 1.43 16.84
CA THR A 112 10.33 0.92 16.43
C THR A 112 9.25 2.00 16.39
N SER A 113 9.59 3.26 16.67
CA SER A 113 8.70 4.42 16.48
C SER A 113 8.71 4.96 15.05
N GLU A 114 9.72 4.59 14.26
CA GLU A 114 9.81 4.95 12.84
C GLU A 114 8.88 4.07 12.00
N MET A 115 8.37 4.63 10.91
CA MET A 115 7.68 3.86 9.89
C MET A 115 8.70 3.29 8.90
N ALA A 116 8.27 2.37 8.05
CA ALA A 116 9.09 1.81 6.99
C ALA A 116 8.31 1.61 5.70
N ILE A 117 9.02 1.49 4.60
CA ILE A 117 8.49 1.05 3.32
C ILE A 117 9.45 0.03 2.69
N VAL A 118 8.89 -1.01 2.07
CA VAL A 118 9.64 -1.85 1.13
C VAL A 118 9.44 -1.28 -0.27
N ALA A 119 10.51 -0.73 -0.84
CA ALA A 119 10.53 -0.15 -2.17
C ALA A 119 11.20 -1.10 -3.16
N TYR A 120 10.70 -1.13 -4.39
CA TYR A 120 11.15 -2.06 -5.43
C TYR A 120 11.99 -1.32 -6.46
N PRO A 121 13.02 -1.95 -7.05
CA PRO A 121 13.69 -1.38 -8.21
C PRO A 121 12.68 -1.18 -9.35
N LEU A 122 12.64 0.02 -9.94
CA LEU A 122 11.71 0.36 -11.02
C LEU A 122 11.72 -0.68 -12.14
N SER A 123 12.91 -1.13 -12.52
CA SER A 123 13.12 -2.15 -13.57
C SER A 123 12.42 -3.48 -13.32
N GLN A 124 12.09 -3.80 -12.07
CA GLN A 124 11.37 -5.02 -11.69
C GLN A 124 9.85 -4.83 -11.62
N THR A 125 9.36 -3.63 -11.88
CA THR A 125 7.93 -3.28 -11.78
C THR A 125 7.32 -2.87 -13.12
N MET A 126 8.05 -3.06 -14.22
CA MET A 126 7.62 -2.71 -15.57
C MET A 126 6.67 -3.76 -16.16
N SER A 127 5.79 -3.32 -17.06
CA SER A 127 4.96 -4.19 -17.91
C SER A 127 5.57 -4.30 -19.31
N GLU A 128 5.41 -5.47 -19.94
CA GLU A 128 5.79 -5.69 -21.34
C GLU A 128 4.72 -5.15 -22.31
N LEU A 129 3.50 -4.87 -21.83
CA LEU A 129 2.35 -4.46 -22.65
C LEU A 129 2.20 -2.94 -22.79
N GLY A 130 2.86 -2.15 -21.95
CA GLY A 130 2.76 -0.69 -22.02
C GLY A 130 3.35 0.04 -20.83
N GLY A 131 3.12 1.36 -20.81
CA GLY A 131 3.60 2.23 -19.76
C GLY A 131 2.90 2.00 -18.43
N VAL A 132 3.63 2.18 -17.32
CA VAL A 132 3.14 1.96 -15.95
C VAL A 132 3.14 3.25 -15.14
N ASN A 133 2.26 3.35 -14.14
CA ASN A 133 2.26 4.47 -13.19
C ASN A 133 2.92 4.03 -11.89
N ARG A 134 3.88 4.79 -11.37
CA ARG A 134 4.62 4.43 -10.15
C ARG A 134 4.98 5.68 -9.34
N GLY A 135 4.93 5.55 -8.03
CA GLY A 135 5.51 6.52 -7.10
C GLY A 135 7.01 6.33 -6.98
N ILE A 136 7.82 7.16 -7.65
CA ILE A 136 9.28 7.17 -7.52
C ILE A 136 9.68 7.70 -6.14
N CYS A 137 10.44 6.93 -5.39
CA CYS A 137 10.95 7.33 -4.08
C CYS A 137 12.18 8.22 -4.21
N ALA A 138 12.11 9.42 -3.63
CA ALA A 138 13.27 10.25 -3.32
C ALA A 138 13.76 9.94 -1.90
N LEU A 139 15.08 9.77 -1.76
CA LEU A 139 15.71 9.35 -0.52
C LEU A 139 16.79 10.32 -0.07
N SER A 140 16.94 10.45 1.24
CA SER A 140 18.16 10.95 1.89
C SER A 140 18.72 9.81 2.73
N GLU A 141 19.93 9.35 2.38
CA GLU A 141 20.49 8.09 2.89
C GLU A 141 19.51 6.91 2.68
N ASN A 142 18.98 6.33 3.76
CA ASN A 142 18.00 5.25 3.74
C ASN A 142 16.61 5.69 4.19
N TYR A 143 16.33 6.99 4.18
CA TYR A 143 15.05 7.55 4.61
C TYR A 143 14.32 8.19 3.44
N LEU A 144 13.02 7.95 3.36
CA LEU A 144 12.15 8.51 2.36
C LEU A 144 11.95 10.00 2.63
N THR A 145 12.27 10.83 1.64
CA THR A 145 11.98 12.27 1.70
C THR A 145 10.71 12.60 0.94
N GLN A 146 10.50 11.95 -0.22
CA GLN A 146 9.32 12.19 -1.03
C GLN A 146 8.95 10.98 -1.89
N VAL A 147 7.66 10.85 -2.22
CA VAL A 147 7.18 10.00 -3.33
C VAL A 147 6.65 10.90 -4.43
N HIS A 148 7.20 10.75 -5.64
CA HIS A 148 6.77 11.47 -6.84
C HIS A 148 5.98 10.52 -7.74
N GLU A 149 4.69 10.82 -7.98
CA GLU A 149 3.89 10.02 -8.89
C GLU A 149 4.28 10.30 -10.34
N TYR A 150 4.81 9.30 -11.02
CA TYR A 150 5.12 9.35 -12.44
C TYR A 150 4.10 8.51 -13.20
N LEU A 151 3.59 9.06 -14.29
CA LEU A 151 2.63 8.40 -15.17
C LEU A 151 3.30 7.88 -16.43
N ASN A 152 2.73 6.83 -17.03
CA ASN A 152 3.15 6.29 -18.33
C ASN A 152 4.67 6.06 -18.44
N ILE A 153 5.28 5.51 -17.39
CA ILE A 153 6.69 5.17 -17.36
C ILE A 153 6.95 4.06 -18.37
N ARG A 154 7.93 4.28 -19.24
CA ARG A 154 8.32 3.35 -20.32
C ARG A 154 9.84 3.32 -20.47
N GLN A 155 10.34 2.25 -21.06
CA GLN A 155 11.76 2.14 -21.37
C GLN A 155 12.16 3.19 -22.42
N ALA A 156 13.35 3.78 -22.24
CA ALA A 156 13.96 4.73 -23.16
C ALA A 156 15.36 4.23 -23.57
N ASP A 157 16.03 4.94 -24.48
CA ASP A 157 17.39 4.59 -24.93
C ASP A 157 18.38 4.52 -23.75
N GLU A 158 18.21 5.41 -22.77
CA GLU A 158 18.94 5.41 -21.50
C GLU A 158 17.95 5.36 -20.32
N GLY A 159 17.81 4.18 -19.70
CA GLY A 159 16.94 3.99 -18.54
C GLY A 159 15.45 4.06 -18.87
N TYR A 160 14.73 4.96 -18.18
CA TYR A 160 13.28 5.11 -18.31
C TYR A 160 12.88 6.57 -18.51
N ILE A 161 11.70 6.77 -19.08
CA ILE A 161 11.05 8.08 -19.17
C ILE A 161 9.60 7.94 -18.69
N GLY A 162 9.09 8.95 -17.99
CA GLY A 162 7.69 9.01 -17.59
C GLY A 162 7.22 10.46 -17.49
N VAL A 163 5.93 10.66 -17.27
CA VAL A 163 5.33 11.99 -17.13
C VAL A 163 5.25 12.34 -15.65
N TYR A 164 5.94 13.42 -15.27
CA TYR A 164 5.87 14.01 -13.94
C TYR A 164 5.54 15.49 -14.08
N ASP A 165 4.55 15.98 -13.33
CA ASP A 165 4.04 17.35 -13.42
C ASP A 165 3.72 17.79 -14.87
N ASN A 166 3.05 16.90 -15.62
CA ASN A 166 2.70 17.07 -17.04
C ASN A 166 3.89 17.22 -18.00
N LEU A 167 5.11 16.86 -17.57
CA LEU A 167 6.32 16.90 -18.38
C LEU A 167 6.95 15.52 -18.51
N GLU A 168 7.33 15.13 -19.73
CA GLU A 168 8.17 13.96 -19.93
C GLU A 168 9.54 14.19 -19.28
N THR A 169 9.87 13.33 -18.33
CA THR A 169 11.02 13.46 -17.43
C THR A 169 11.79 12.14 -17.38
N PRO A 170 13.12 12.13 -17.60
CA PRO A 170 13.95 10.94 -17.45
C PRO A 170 13.96 10.41 -16.02
N ILE A 171 14.04 9.09 -15.89
CA ILE A 171 14.09 8.38 -14.61
C ILE A 171 15.30 7.45 -14.63
N LYS A 172 16.10 7.50 -13.55
CA LYS A 172 17.28 6.63 -13.41
C LYS A 172 16.86 5.17 -13.31
N GLU A 173 17.63 4.27 -13.92
CA GLU A 173 17.34 2.83 -13.95
C GLU A 173 17.29 2.20 -12.55
N ASN A 174 18.14 2.66 -11.63
CA ASN A 174 18.20 2.20 -10.25
C ASN A 174 17.24 2.92 -9.30
N SER A 175 16.27 3.69 -9.83
CA SER A 175 15.24 4.34 -9.02
C SER A 175 14.43 3.29 -8.26
N LEU A 176 14.12 3.60 -7.00
CA LEU A 176 13.21 2.80 -6.19
C LEU A 176 11.79 3.34 -6.31
N VAL A 177 10.81 2.45 -6.29
CA VAL A 177 9.40 2.79 -6.38
C VAL A 177 8.60 2.24 -5.20
N SER A 178 7.62 3.03 -4.76
CA SER A 178 6.60 2.61 -3.80
C SER A 178 5.55 1.78 -4.51
N MET A 179 5.38 0.53 -4.07
CA MET A 179 4.28 -0.35 -4.47
C MET A 179 3.23 -0.51 -3.36
N THR A 180 3.15 0.45 -2.44
CA THR A 180 2.22 0.43 -1.30
C THR A 180 2.50 -0.70 -0.30
N CYS A 181 3.77 -1.01 -0.01
CA CYS A 181 4.16 -1.98 1.03
C CYS A 181 4.74 -1.25 2.26
N TRP A 182 3.86 -0.79 3.14
CA TRP A 182 4.19 0.10 4.25
C TRP A 182 4.22 -0.65 5.58
N GLY A 183 5.24 -0.40 6.40
CA GLY A 183 5.21 -0.64 7.84
C GLY A 183 4.79 0.64 8.54
N VAL A 184 3.65 0.63 9.23
CA VAL A 184 3.06 1.81 9.87
C VAL A 184 3.00 1.66 11.39
N THR A 185 3.07 2.79 12.09
CA THR A 185 2.99 2.87 13.55
C THR A 185 1.67 3.47 14.01
N GLN A 186 1.37 3.36 15.30
CA GLN A 186 0.10 3.83 15.88
C GLN A 186 -0.13 5.35 15.70
N SER A 187 0.94 6.16 15.67
CA SER A 187 0.85 7.61 15.49
C SER A 187 0.24 8.02 14.14
N LEU A 188 0.33 7.15 13.13
CA LEU A 188 -0.28 7.39 11.82
C LEU A 188 -1.81 7.48 11.93
N PHE A 189 -2.46 6.67 12.77
CA PHE A 189 -3.93 6.64 12.84
C PHE A 189 -4.51 7.96 13.36
N ASP A 190 -3.85 8.59 14.34
CA ASP A 190 -4.26 9.92 14.83
C ASP A 190 -4.10 10.99 13.73
N LYS A 191 -3.01 10.89 12.96
CA LYS A 191 -2.81 11.80 11.84
C LYS A 191 -3.85 11.57 10.75
N LEU A 192 -4.10 10.32 10.36
CA LEU A 192 -5.12 9.97 9.38
C LEU A 192 -6.48 10.54 9.79
N GLU A 193 -6.86 10.41 11.06
CA GLU A 193 -8.16 10.88 11.52
C GLU A 193 -8.27 12.41 11.47
N SER A 194 -7.23 13.13 11.91
CA SER A 194 -7.21 14.60 11.86
C SER A 194 -7.20 15.13 10.43
N GLN A 195 -6.38 14.54 9.54
CA GLN A 195 -6.30 14.92 8.13
C GLN A 195 -7.57 14.52 7.36
N PHE A 196 -8.23 13.41 7.70
CA PHE A 196 -9.51 13.05 7.10
C PHE A 196 -10.60 14.06 7.46
N LYS A 197 -10.63 14.57 8.70
CA LYS A 197 -11.54 15.66 9.08
C LYS A 197 -11.29 16.92 8.24
N LEU A 198 -10.02 17.30 8.04
CA LEU A 198 -9.66 18.44 7.19
C LEU A 198 -10.03 18.20 5.72
N PHE A 199 -9.83 16.99 5.22
CA PHE A 199 -10.24 16.58 3.88
C PHE A 199 -11.76 16.73 3.69
N LEU A 200 -12.56 16.33 4.66
CA LEU A 200 -14.02 16.50 4.63
C LEU A 200 -14.45 17.98 4.77
N GLU A 201 -13.67 18.80 5.48
CA GLU A 201 -13.91 20.25 5.60
C GLU A 201 -13.50 21.03 4.36
N SER A 202 -12.49 20.55 3.62
CA SER A 202 -12.10 21.11 2.35
C SER A 202 -13.26 20.91 1.37
N HIS A 203 -14.11 21.92 1.29
CA HIS A 203 -15.31 21.95 0.48
C HIS A 203 -14.89 21.82 -0.99
N ASP A 204 -14.89 20.61 -1.49
CA ASP A 204 -14.90 20.35 -2.91
C ASP A 204 -16.21 19.64 -3.21
N SER A 205 -17.02 20.25 -4.05
CA SER A 205 -18.27 19.67 -4.54
C SER A 205 -18.03 18.41 -5.38
N ASP A 206 -16.76 18.09 -5.66
CA ASP A 206 -16.38 16.90 -6.42
C ASP A 206 -16.38 15.65 -5.52
N VAL A 207 -17.50 14.91 -5.54
CA VAL A 207 -17.69 13.56 -4.96
C VAL A 207 -16.68 12.51 -5.44
N LYS A 208 -15.71 12.91 -6.28
CA LYS A 208 -14.68 12.07 -6.89
C LYS A 208 -13.34 12.08 -6.16
N LYS A 209 -13.05 13.08 -5.32
CA LYS A 209 -11.76 13.15 -4.61
C LYS A 209 -11.61 11.99 -3.62
N GLU A 210 -10.41 11.45 -3.52
CA GLU A 210 -10.06 10.33 -2.64
C GLU A 210 -8.97 10.76 -1.66
N TYR A 211 -9.07 10.26 -0.43
CA TYR A 211 -8.14 10.49 0.67
C TYR A 211 -7.12 9.35 0.70
N TYR A 212 -5.92 9.63 0.20
CA TYR A 212 -4.87 8.62 0.02
C TYR A 212 -3.95 8.52 1.24
N LEU A 213 -3.61 7.27 1.60
CA LEU A 213 -2.64 6.96 2.65
C LEU A 213 -1.24 7.57 2.38
N PRO A 214 -0.64 7.42 1.18
CA PRO A 214 0.67 8.02 0.88
C PRO A 214 0.73 9.53 1.11
N ASP A 215 -0.33 10.27 0.78
CA ASP A 215 -0.39 11.72 0.97
C ASP A 215 -0.31 12.10 2.46
N CYS A 216 -0.99 11.33 3.32
CA CYS A 216 -0.92 11.52 4.76
C CYS A 216 0.49 11.28 5.31
N ILE A 217 1.14 10.18 4.88
CA ILE A 217 2.52 9.86 5.26
C ILE A 217 3.47 10.95 4.77
N GLN A 218 3.35 11.38 3.52
CA GLN A 218 4.16 12.47 2.96
C GLN A 218 4.01 13.76 3.76
N HIS A 219 2.78 14.11 4.13
CA HIS A 219 2.52 15.29 4.96
C HIS A 219 3.17 15.17 6.36
N MET A 220 3.20 13.98 6.96
CA MET A 220 3.94 13.76 8.22
C MET A 220 5.46 13.91 8.05
N ILE A 221 6.02 13.40 6.95
CA ILE A 221 7.45 13.56 6.62
C ILE A 221 7.78 15.04 6.50
N ASN A 222 7.00 15.81 5.74
CA ASN A 222 7.22 17.24 5.52
C ASN A 222 7.19 18.07 6.82
N LEU A 223 6.40 17.63 7.81
CA LEU A 223 6.31 18.27 9.13
C LEU A 223 7.33 17.73 10.14
N ASN A 224 8.24 16.84 9.73
CA ASN A 224 9.18 16.13 10.60
C ASN A 224 8.48 15.39 11.77
N GLN A 225 7.25 14.92 11.55
CA GLN A 225 6.46 14.19 12.55
C GLN A 225 6.73 12.68 12.53
N THR A 226 7.38 12.19 11.47
CA THR A 226 7.81 10.80 11.33
C THR A 226 9.04 10.73 10.45
N ALA A 227 9.85 9.70 10.65
CA ALA A 227 10.78 9.21 9.65
C ALA A 227 10.21 7.95 9.02
N VAL A 228 10.52 7.72 7.74
CA VAL A 228 10.17 6.49 7.03
C VAL A 228 11.44 5.87 6.49
N ARG A 229 11.81 4.70 7.01
CA ARG A 229 12.97 3.96 6.53
C ARG A 229 12.64 3.20 5.25
N VAL A 230 13.50 3.31 4.25
CA VAL A 230 13.35 2.59 2.98
C VAL A 230 14.18 1.31 3.02
N TYR A 231 13.52 0.18 2.77
CA TYR A 231 14.16 -1.10 2.53
C TYR A 231 14.01 -1.46 1.06
N THR A 232 15.12 -1.75 0.38
CA THR A 232 15.05 -2.30 -0.97
C THR A 232 14.53 -3.74 -0.91
N ALA A 233 13.53 -4.05 -1.73
CA ALA A 233 13.00 -5.39 -1.88
C ALA A 233 14.07 -6.37 -2.37
N LYS A 234 14.07 -7.59 -1.83
CA LYS A 234 14.95 -8.69 -2.29
C LYS A 234 14.26 -9.62 -3.27
N ASP A 235 12.94 -9.71 -3.17
CA ASP A 235 12.09 -10.46 -4.08
C ASP A 235 11.48 -9.53 -5.15
N ARG A 236 11.02 -10.13 -6.25
CA ARG A 236 10.32 -9.39 -7.31
C ARG A 236 8.88 -9.10 -6.89
N TRP A 237 8.42 -7.89 -7.21
CA TRP A 237 7.01 -7.55 -7.17
C TRP A 237 6.32 -8.10 -8.42
N PHE A 238 5.08 -8.55 -8.25
CA PHE A 238 4.20 -8.93 -9.34
C PHE A 238 2.81 -8.35 -9.08
N GLY A 239 2.32 -7.56 -10.02
CA GLY A 239 0.94 -7.09 -10.06
C GLY A 239 0.41 -7.16 -11.48
N VAL A 240 -0.91 -7.20 -11.61
CA VAL A 240 -1.59 -7.29 -12.90
C VAL A 240 -1.98 -5.87 -13.31
N THR A 241 -1.14 -5.23 -14.15
CA THR A 241 -1.43 -3.89 -14.65
C THR A 241 -2.44 -3.96 -15.79
N TYR A 242 -2.26 -4.97 -16.65
CA TYR A 242 -3.17 -5.29 -17.74
C TYR A 242 -3.77 -6.68 -17.53
N LYS A 243 -5.06 -6.84 -17.82
CA LYS A 243 -5.79 -8.10 -17.57
C LYS A 243 -5.15 -9.28 -18.29
N GLU A 244 -4.56 -9.02 -19.45
CA GLU A 244 -3.86 -9.95 -20.32
C GLU A 244 -2.60 -10.56 -19.68
N GLU A 245 -2.06 -9.93 -18.63
CA GLU A 245 -0.86 -10.42 -17.92
C GLU A 245 -1.16 -11.48 -16.87
N LEU A 246 -2.44 -11.72 -16.53
CA LEU A 246 -2.84 -12.55 -15.40
C LEU A 246 -2.20 -13.95 -15.44
N ASP A 247 -2.30 -14.65 -16.57
CA ASP A 247 -1.78 -16.02 -16.71
C ASP A 247 -0.24 -16.04 -16.65
N SER A 248 0.41 -15.05 -17.28
CA SER A 248 1.87 -14.90 -17.28
C SER A 248 2.39 -14.62 -15.87
N VAL A 249 1.75 -13.70 -15.14
CA VAL A 249 2.08 -13.37 -13.75
C VAL A 249 1.85 -14.58 -12.84
N ALA A 250 0.72 -15.27 -12.98
CA ALA A 250 0.45 -16.48 -12.20
C ALA A 250 1.50 -17.58 -12.45
N GLY A 251 1.91 -17.78 -13.71
CA GLY A 251 2.98 -18.71 -14.08
C GLY A 251 4.32 -18.35 -13.44
N LYS A 252 4.74 -17.08 -13.54
CA LYS A 252 5.99 -16.58 -12.93
C LYS A 252 6.00 -16.76 -11.40
N ILE A 253 4.87 -16.50 -10.74
CA ILE A 253 4.73 -16.71 -9.29
C ILE A 253 4.77 -18.21 -8.95
N TYR A 254 4.13 -19.06 -9.75
CA TYR A 254 4.13 -20.51 -9.55
C TYR A 254 5.55 -21.08 -9.64
N GLU A 255 6.30 -20.72 -10.69
CA GLU A 255 7.71 -21.10 -10.86
C GLU A 255 8.56 -20.63 -9.69
N LEU A 256 8.41 -19.38 -9.25
CA LEU A 256 9.15 -18.83 -8.11
C LEU A 256 8.92 -19.61 -6.80
N ARG A 257 7.72 -20.18 -6.61
CA ARG A 257 7.36 -20.87 -5.36
C ARG A 257 7.61 -22.38 -5.38
N HIS A 258 7.81 -22.99 -6.56
CA HIS A 258 7.90 -24.44 -6.71
C HIS A 258 9.13 -24.93 -7.50
N GLY A 259 9.84 -24.05 -8.20
CA GLY A 259 11.12 -24.31 -8.85
C GLY A 259 12.28 -24.10 -7.90
#